data_AF-A0A528IMK8-F1
#
_entry.id   AF-A0A528IMK8-F1
#
_cell.length_a   1.000
_cell.length_b   1.000
_cell.length_c   1.000
_cell.angle_alpha   90.00
_cell.angle_beta   90.00
_cell.angle_gamma   90.00
#
_symmetry.space_group_name_H-M   'P 1'
#
loop_
_entity.id
_entity.type
_entity.pdbx_description
1 polymer ?
#
loop_
_entity_poly.entity_id
_entity_poly.type
_entity_poly.pdbx_seq_one_letter_code
_entity_poly.pdbx_strand_id
1 'polypeptide(L)' 'MRLLVKGAGIAGLTAAFELAARGAAVTVVEARHGLGGNASWMAGGMLAPWCERESAEQPVLDLGRDAADWW' A
#
# COMPACT_ATOMS: atom_id res chain seq x y z
N MET A 1 -16.52 12.89 -5.94
CA MET A 1 -16.82 11.45 -5.81
C MET A 1 -16.55 11.01 -4.37
N ARG A 2 -17.39 10.16 -3.76
CA ARG A 2 -17.20 9.65 -2.39
C ARG A 2 -16.84 8.17 -2.43
N LEU A 3 -15.78 7.77 -1.74
CA LEU A 3 -15.25 6.40 -1.76
C LEU A 3 -14.98 5.90 -0.34
N LEU A 4 -15.17 4.59 -0.14
CA LEU A 4 -14.84 3.90 1.11
C LEU A 4 -13.68 2.94 0.83
N VAL A 5 -12.60 3.04 1.60
CA VAL A 5 -11.49 2.09 1.61
C VAL A 5 -11.56 1.26 2.88
N LYS A 6 -11.65 -0.06 2.74
CA LYS A 6 -11.72 -1.00 3.86
C LYS A 6 -10.34 -1.59 4.14
N GLY A 7 -9.77 -1.24 5.29
CA GLY A 7 -8.47 -1.66 5.79
C GLY A 7 -7.47 -0.51 5.82
N ALA A 8 -6.78 -0.35 6.95
CA ALA A 8 -5.74 0.66 7.17
C ALA A 8 -4.32 0.05 7.19
N GLY A 9 -4.10 -0.96 6.35
CA GLY A 9 -2.76 -1.44 5.98
C GLY A 9 -2.18 -0.64 4.82
N ILE A 10 -0.95 -0.96 4.41
CA ILE A 10 -0.21 -0.25 3.36
C ILE A 10 -1.00 -0.12 2.06
N ALA A 11 -1.66 -1.20 1.61
CA ALA A 11 -2.48 -1.19 0.39
C ALA A 11 -3.69 -0.26 0.50
N GLY A 12 -4.36 -0.22 1.66
CA GLY A 12 -5.51 0.65 1.88
C GLY A 12 -5.10 2.12 1.99
N LEU A 13 -4.04 2.42 2.72
CA LEU A 13 -3.56 3.79 2.92
C LEU A 13 -2.98 4.40 1.64
N THR A 14 -2.20 3.64 0.87
CA THR A 14 -1.69 4.09 -0.44
C THR A 14 -2.82 4.35 -1.43
N ALA A 15 -3.79 3.44 -1.54
CA ALA A 15 -4.97 3.64 -2.38
C ALA A 15 -5.79 4.87 -1.93
N ALA A 16 -6.03 5.02 -0.63
CA ALA A 16 -6.76 6.16 -0.08
C ALA A 16 -6.05 7.49 -0.38
N PHE A 17 -4.72 7.52 -0.25
CA PHE A 17 -3.90 8.68 -0.59
C PHE A 17 -4.04 9.05 -2.07
N GLU A 18 -3.83 8.10 -2.98
CA GLU A 18 -3.92 8.34 -4.43
C GLU A 18 -5.31 8.86 -4.85
N LEU A 19 -6.37 8.28 -4.27
CA LEU A 19 -7.74 8.70 -4.54
C LEU A 19 -8.02 10.11 -4.00
N ALA A 20 -7.54 10.42 -2.78
CA ALA A 20 -7.69 11.74 -2.17
C ALA A 20 -6.90 12.81 -2.94
N ALA A 21 -5.67 12.50 -3.37
CA ALA A 21 -4.83 13.38 -4.19
C ALA A 21 -5.50 13.76 -5.52
N ARG A 22 -6.38 12.89 -6.05
CA ARG A 22 -7.18 13.13 -7.26
C ARG A 22 -8.54 13.79 -6.98
N GLY A 23 -8.76 14.30 -5.76
CA GLY A 23 -9.95 15.06 -5.39
C GLY A 23 -11.17 14.23 -4.97
N ALA A 24 -10.99 12.93 -4.70
CA ALA A 24 -12.07 12.14 -4.09
C ALA A 24 -12.19 12.42 -2.58
N ALA A 25 -13.41 12.41 -2.06
CA ALA A 25 -13.65 12.36 -0.62
C ALA A 25 -13.59 10.91 -0.17
N VAL A 26 -12.51 10.54 0.53
CA VAL A 26 -12.22 9.16 0.91
C VAL A 26 -12.44 8.95 2.40
N THR A 27 -13.18 7.90 2.76
CA THR A 27 -13.30 7.40 4.13
C THR A 27 -12.52 6.09 4.23
N VAL A 28 -11.60 5.98 5.19
CA VAL A 28 -10.90 4.74 5.50
C VAL A 28 -11.53 4.11 6.74
N VAL A 29 -11.83 2.81 6.69
CA VAL A 29 -12.37 2.05 7.82
C VAL A 29 -11.48 0.85 8.14
N GLU A 30 -11.05 0.74 9.39
CA GLU A 30 -10.27 -0.38 9.91
C GLU A 30 -11.16 -1.26 10.79
N ALA A 31 -11.02 -2.58 10.70
CA ALA A 31 -11.78 -3.51 11.52
C ALA A 31 -11.28 -3.49 12.98
N ARG A 32 -9.98 -3.25 13.19
CA ARG A 32 -9.38 -3.09 14.51
C ARG A 32 -9.63 -1.69 15.07
N HIS A 33 -9.54 -1.57 16.40
CA HIS A 33 -9.72 -0.29 17.10
C HIS A 33 -8.54 0.68 16.94
N GLY A 34 -7.43 0.23 16.36
CA GLY A 34 -6.24 1.05 16.13
C GLY A 34 -5.41 0.54 14.97
N LEU A 35 -4.46 1.36 14.54
CA LEU A 35 -3.50 1.00 13.49
C LEU A 35 -2.45 0.01 14.03
N GLY A 36 -1.89 -0.80 13.13
CA GLY A 36 -0.84 -1.76 13.46
C GLY A 36 -1.32 -3.16 13.83
N GLY A 37 -0.37 -4.04 14.14
CA GLY A 37 -0.59 -5.48 14.40
C GLY A 37 -1.19 -6.24 13.21
N ASN A 38 -0.98 -5.72 12.00
CA ASN A 38 -1.31 -6.35 10.72
C ASN A 38 -0.02 -6.60 9.94
N ALA A 39 -0.11 -7.21 8.76
CA ALA A 39 1.06 -7.53 7.93
C ALA A 39 1.96 -6.31 7.67
N SER A 40 1.37 -5.13 7.44
CA SER A 40 2.13 -3.90 7.20
C SER A 40 2.97 -3.45 8.40
N TRP A 41 2.49 -3.70 9.64
CA TRP A 41 3.26 -3.41 10.85
C TRP A 41 4.49 -4.32 11.01
N MET A 42 4.40 -5.55 10.47
CA MET A 42 5.43 -6.57 10.61
C MET A 42 6.43 -6.56 9.44
N ALA A 43 6.16 -5.82 8.36
CA ALA A 43 6.86 -5.91 7.09
C ALA A 43 8.29 -5.33 7.09
N GLY A 44 8.68 -4.54 8.09
CA GLY A 44 10.00 -3.90 8.16
C GLY A 44 10.23 -2.75 7.17
N GLY A 45 9.45 -2.67 6.08
CA GLY A 45 9.42 -1.52 5.16
C GLY A 45 10.52 -1.50 4.09
N MET A 46 11.08 -2.65 3.72
CA MET A 46 12.07 -2.72 2.63
C MET A 46 11.40 -2.75 1.26
N LEU A 47 11.92 -1.96 0.31
CA LEU A 47 11.59 -2.04 -1.12
C LEU A 47 12.85 -2.47 -1.87
N ALA A 48 12.95 -3.77 -2.20
CA ALA A 48 14.14 -4.36 -2.82
C ALA A 48 13.81 -5.10 -4.12
N PRO A 49 13.22 -4.43 -5.12
CA PRO A 49 12.66 -5.11 -6.30
C PRO A 49 13.71 -5.89 -7.10
N TRP A 50 14.97 -5.44 -7.13
CA TRP A 50 16.07 -6.16 -7.79
C TRP A 50 16.58 -7.38 -7.02
N CYS A 51 16.36 -7.45 -5.70
CA CYS A 51 16.66 -8.62 -4.90
C CYS A 51 15.50 -9.62 -4.97
N GLU A 52 14.27 -9.14 -4.80
CA GLU A 52 13.05 -9.97 -4.77
C GLU A 52 12.78 -10.70 -6.09
N ARG A 53 13.16 -10.10 -7.23
CA ARG A 53 13.04 -10.73 -8.57
C ARG A 53 13.81 -12.04 -8.73
N GLU A 54 14.70 -12.39 -7.80
CA GLU A 54 15.44 -13.66 -7.85
C GLU A 54 14.49 -14.86 -7.75
N SER A 55 13.44 -14.74 -6.93
CA SER A 55 12.46 -15.80 -6.67
C SER A 55 11.01 -15.38 -6.93
N ALA A 56 10.76 -14.10 -7.24
CA ALA A 56 9.43 -13.58 -7.53
C ALA A 56 9.16 -13.40 -9.04
N GLU A 57 7.88 -13.34 -9.40
CA GLU A 57 7.43 -13.13 -10.77
C GLU A 57 7.76 -11.72 -11.27
N GLN A 58 7.84 -11.56 -12.60
CA GLN A 58 8.14 -10.28 -13.27
C GLN A 58 7.30 -9.08 -12.76
N PRO A 59 6.00 -9.20 -12.43
CA PRO A 59 5.23 -8.11 -11.86
C PRO A 59 5.79 -7.53 -10.55
N VAL A 60 6.49 -8.34 -9.73
CA VAL A 60 7.13 -7.85 -8.49
C VAL A 60 8.24 -6.86 -8.80
N LEU A 61 9.05 -7.13 -9.84
CA LEU A 61 10.07 -6.18 -10.28
C LEU A 61 9.44 -4.92 -10.88
N ASP A 62 8.45 -5.08 -11.76
CA ASP A 62 7.89 -3.95 -12.49
C ASP A 62 7.15 -2.99 -11.54
N LEU A 63 6.21 -3.52 -10.74
CA LEU A 63 5.47 -2.74 -9.75
C LEU A 63 6.37 -2.27 -8.61
N GLY A 64 7.37 -3.05 -8.22
CA GLY A 64 8.29 -2.68 -7.15
C GLY A 64 9.21 -1.51 -7.51
N ARG A 65 9.59 -1.34 -8.79
CA ARG A 65 10.29 -0.13 -9.26
C ARG A 65 9.38 1.09 -9.20
N ASP A 66 8.15 0.97 -9.71
CA ASP A 66 7.17 2.06 -9.66
C ASP A 66 6.87 2.47 -8.21
N ALA A 67 6.77 1.49 -7.31
CA ALA A 67 6.57 1.74 -5.88
C ALA A 67 7.78 2.43 -5.22
N ALA A 68 9.01 2.07 -5.61
CA ALA A 68 10.22 2.71 -5.10
C ALA A 68 10.36 4.16 -5.57
N ASP A 69 9.90 4.49 -6.79
CA ASP A 69 9.89 5.87 -7.29
C ASP A 69 8.77 6.72 -6.66
N TRP A 70 7.66 6.10 -6.27
CA TRP A 70 6.52 6.77 -5.62
C TRP A 70 6.77 7.12 -4.14
N TRP A 71 7.52 6.26 -3.43
CA TRP A 71 7.75 6.35 -1.98
C TRP A 71 8.79 7.41 -1.60
#